data_AF-A0A975TWD6-F1
#
_entry.id   AF-A0A975TWD6-F1
#
_cell.length_a   1.000
_cell.length_b   1.000
_cell.length_c   1.000
_cell.angle_alpha   90.00
_cell.angle_beta   90.00
_cell.angle_gamma   90.00
#
_symmetry.space_group_name_H-M   'P 1'
#
loop_
_entity.id
_entity.type
_entity.pdbx_description
1 polymer ?
#
loop_
_entity_poly.entity_id
_entity_poly.type
_entity_poly.pdbx_seq_one_letter_code
_entity_poly.pdbx_strand_id
1 'polypeptide(L)'
;MPNLGKLALRYLLWLIGLRILYSFAVQGVGLPNLPAVGVILATVPALDVARAARQMSAGPLALPEWAKLWGLCLALFAAVQIILPAIILAPMRAALATPEYLQVTASLLLATAAMLAVFLWIGARIGGPRG
;
A
#
# COMPACT_ATOMS: atom_id res chain seq x y z
N MET A 1 16.64 2.85 13.88
CA MET A 1 15.46 2.60 13.03
C MET A 1 14.91 3.92 12.51
N PRO A 2 14.53 4.02 11.23
CA PRO A 2 13.87 5.20 10.68
C PRO A 2 12.51 5.41 11.36
N ASN A 3 12.06 6.67 11.44
CA ASN A 3 10.80 7.01 12.10
C ASN A 3 9.60 6.42 11.31
N LEU A 4 9.05 5.32 11.82
CA LEU A 4 7.96 4.58 11.19
C LEU A 4 6.68 5.40 11.08
N GLY A 5 6.40 6.31 12.03
CA GLY A 5 5.22 7.18 11.97
C GLY A 5 5.27 8.13 10.78
N LYS A 6 6.45 8.71 10.50
CA LYS A 6 6.64 9.58 9.32
C LYS A 6 6.49 8.81 8.01
N LEU A 7 7.01 7.59 7.95
CA LEU A 7 6.90 6.72 6.78
C LEU A 7 5.45 6.23 6.56
N ALA A 8 4.73 5.90 7.64
CA ALA A 8 3.30 5.57 7.60
C ALA A 8 2.47 6.72 7.03
N LEU A 9 2.67 7.93 7.55
CA LEU A 9 1.95 9.11 7.07
C LEU A 9 2.26 9.38 5.59
N ARG A 10 3.53 9.25 5.19
CA ARG A 10 3.94 9.39 3.79
C ARG A 10 3.25 8.36 2.88
N TYR A 11 3.20 7.10 3.31
CA TYR A 11 2.50 6.04 2.59
C TYR A 11 0.99 6.32 2.49
N LEU A 12 0.36 6.75 3.60
CA LEU A 12 -1.06 7.10 3.65
C LEU A 12 -1.41 8.26 2.70
N LEU A 13 -0.60 9.32 2.70
CA LEU A 13 -0.81 10.46 1.80
C LEU A 13 -0.78 10.03 0.33
N TRP A 14 0.17 9.17 -0.03
CA TRP A 14 0.22 8.60 -1.37
C TRP A 14 -0.98 7.70 -1.67
N LEU A 15 -1.33 6.81 -0.76
CA LEU A 15 -2.44 5.87 -0.94
C LEU A 15 -3.76 6.61 -1.18
N ILE A 16 -4.04 7.63 -0.38
CA ILE A 16 -5.25 8.45 -0.51
C ILE A 16 -5.16 9.33 -1.76
N GLY A 17 -4.04 10.03 -1.97
CA GLY A 17 -3.85 10.95 -3.08
C GLY A 17 -3.99 10.26 -4.44
N LEU A 18 -3.34 9.11 -4.63
CA LEU A 18 -3.45 8.33 -5.87
C LEU A 18 -4.86 7.79 -6.07
N ARG A 19 -5.56 7.40 -5.00
CA ARG A 19 -6.94 6.92 -5.10
C ARG A 19 -7.90 8.02 -5.55
N ILE A 20 -7.71 9.24 -5.05
CA ILE A 20 -8.49 10.42 -5.47
C ILE A 20 -8.19 10.75 -6.93
N LEU A 21 -6.91 10.86 -7.30
CA LEU A 21 -6.48 11.12 -8.68
C LEU A 21 -7.05 10.09 -9.66
N TYR A 22 -6.97 8.81 -9.31
CA TYR A 22 -7.50 7.74 -10.14
C TYR A 22 -9.03 7.77 -10.24
N SER A 23 -9.74 8.10 -9.15
CA SER A 23 -11.20 8.28 -9.20
C SER A 23 -11.60 9.38 -10.18
N PHE A 24 -10.87 10.51 -10.19
CA PHE A 24 -11.08 11.56 -11.18
C PHE A 24 -10.76 11.09 -12.60
N ALA A 25 -9.71 10.30 -12.79
CA ALA A 25 -9.34 9.79 -14.11
C ALA A 25 -10.39 8.80 -14.66
N VAL A 26 -10.94 7.93 -13.81
CA VAL A 26 -12.03 7.00 -14.16
C VAL A 26 -13.30 7.77 -14.52
N GLN A 27 -13.71 8.73 -13.68
CA GLN A 27 -14.98 9.46 -13.88
C GLN A 27 -14.90 10.51 -14.98
N GLY A 28 -13.76 11.19 -15.12
CA GLY A 28 -13.58 12.31 -16.06
C GLY A 28 -13.09 11.88 -17.45
N VAL A 29 -12.23 10.86 -17.53
CA VAL A 29 -11.62 10.41 -18.79
C VAL A 29 -12.22 9.07 -19.26
N GLY A 30 -13.06 8.43 -18.45
CA GLY A 30 -13.69 7.15 -18.79
C GLY A 30 -12.73 5.96 -18.74
N LEU A 31 -11.65 6.04 -17.97
CA LEU A 31 -10.72 4.92 -17.82
C LEU A 31 -11.41 3.70 -17.18
N PRO A 32 -11.10 2.47 -17.63
CA PRO A 32 -11.67 1.27 -17.06
C PRO A 32 -11.19 1.08 -15.61
N ASN A 33 -12.13 0.88 -14.68
CA ASN A 33 -11.81 0.67 -13.27
C ASN A 33 -11.34 -0.77 -13.02
N LEU A 34 -10.07 -1.04 -13.31
CA LEU A 34 -9.49 -2.38 -13.20
C LEU A 34 -8.93 -2.64 -11.78
N PRO A 35 -9.17 -3.81 -11.18
CA PRO A 35 -8.61 -4.17 -9.87
C PRO A 35 -7.07 -4.14 -9.84
N ALA A 36 -6.43 -4.55 -10.94
CA ALA A 36 -4.97 -4.54 -11.08
C ALA A 36 -4.38 -3.14 -10.93
N VAL A 37 -5.04 -2.10 -11.45
CA VAL A 37 -4.60 -0.72 -11.29
C VAL A 37 -4.68 -0.30 -9.83
N GLY A 38 -5.70 -0.75 -9.10
CA GLY A 38 -5.80 -0.53 -7.64
C GLY A 38 -4.62 -1.12 -6.87
N VAL A 39 -4.18 -2.34 -7.22
CA VAL A 39 -2.99 -2.97 -6.61
C VAL A 39 -1.73 -2.16 -6.91
N ILE A 40 -1.53 -1.74 -8.16
CA ILE A 40 -0.36 -0.95 -8.55
C ILE A 40 -0.33 0.38 -7.81
N LEU A 41 -1.45 1.13 -7.79
CA LEU A 41 -1.53 2.43 -7.11
C LEU A 41 -1.31 2.32 -5.60
N ALA A 42 -1.73 1.21 -4.98
CA ALA A 42 -1.46 0.95 -3.58
C ALA A 42 0.02 0.61 -3.30
N THR A 43 0.69 -0.06 -4.24
CA THR A 43 2.02 -0.64 -4.00
C THR A 43 3.18 0.22 -4.47
N VAL A 44 3.02 0.99 -5.55
CA VAL A 44 4.04 1.91 -6.09
C VAL A 44 4.61 2.87 -5.03
N PRO A 45 3.79 3.49 -4.15
CA PRO A 45 4.31 4.36 -3.09
C PRO A 45 5.32 3.70 -2.15
N ALA A 46 5.29 2.37 -2.02
CA ALA A 46 6.22 1.65 -1.17
C ALA A 46 7.67 1.79 -1.65
N LEU A 47 7.92 2.04 -2.94
CA LEU A 47 9.25 2.34 -3.47
C LEU A 47 9.81 3.61 -2.87
N ASP A 48 9.02 4.68 -2.85
CA ASP A 48 9.40 5.98 -2.28
C ASP A 48 9.56 5.89 -0.75
N VAL A 49 8.68 5.12 -0.08
CA VAL A 49 8.77 4.85 1.36
C VAL A 49 10.04 4.08 1.71
N ALA A 50 10.39 3.03 0.97
CA ALA A 50 11.61 2.27 1.19
C ALA A 50 12.86 3.10 0.90
N ARG A 51 12.84 3.92 -0.15
CA ARG A 51 13.91 4.87 -0.45
C ARG A 51 14.12 5.85 0.70
N ALA A 52 13.05 6.45 1.21
CA ALA A 52 13.12 7.36 2.35
C ALA A 52 13.61 6.64 3.62
N ALA A 53 13.15 5.41 3.86
CA ALA A 53 13.58 4.61 5.00
C ALA A 53 15.10 4.35 4.97
N ARG A 54 15.67 4.03 3.80
CA ARG A 54 17.11 3.86 3.61
C ARG A 54 17.89 5.15 3.83
N GLN A 55 17.40 6.27 3.30
CA GLN A 55 18.07 7.56 3.44
C GLN A 55 18.06 8.08 4.89
N MET A 56 17.11 7.63 5.70
CA MET A 56 16.99 7.97 7.12
C MET A 56 17.75 7.00 8.04
N SER A 57 18.24 5.87 7.52
CA SER A 57 19.01 4.90 8.29
C SER A 57 20.51 5.14 8.17
N ALA A 58 21.23 5.09 9.29
CA ALA A 58 22.69 5.23 9.33
C ALA A 58 23.45 4.06 8.68
N GLY A 59 22.77 2.96 8.38
CA GLY A 59 23.33 1.76 7.79
C GLY A 59 22.26 0.89 7.17
N PRO A 60 22.61 -0.31 6.67
CA PRO A 60 21.63 -1.18 6.06
C PRO A 60 20.60 -1.67 7.07
N LEU A 61 19.32 -1.48 6.74
CA LEU A 61 18.19 -2.00 7.51
C LEU A 61 18.21 -3.53 7.55
N ALA A 62 18.01 -4.09 8.74
CA ALA A 62 17.94 -5.53 8.95
C ALA A 62 16.60 -6.12 8.44
N LEU A 63 16.56 -7.43 8.16
CA LEU A 63 15.35 -8.09 7.69
C LEU A 63 14.10 -7.86 8.59
N PRO A 64 14.21 -7.88 9.94
CA PRO A 64 13.05 -7.60 10.79
C PRO A 64 12.51 -6.18 10.66
N GLU A 65 13.36 -5.20 10.34
CA GLU A 65 12.93 -3.81 10.12
C GLU A 65 12.16 -3.68 8.81
N TRP A 66 12.59 -4.39 7.77
CA TRP A 66 11.86 -4.49 6.50
C TRP A 66 10.50 -5.18 6.67
N ALA A 67 10.46 -6.28 7.44
CA ALA A 67 9.21 -6.98 7.72
C ALA A 67 8.22 -6.07 8.47
N LYS A 68 8.70 -5.25 9.42
CA LYS A 68 7.87 -4.25 10.10
C LYS A 68 7.34 -3.18 9.16
N LEU A 69 8.19 -2.64 8.28
CA LEU A 69 7.78 -1.63 7.31
C LEU A 69 6.76 -2.19 6.30
N TRP A 70 7.00 -3.41 5.81
CA TRP A 70 6.08 -4.12 4.93
C TRP A 70 4.73 -4.37 5.62
N GLY A 71 4.75 -4.90 6.83
CA GLY A 71 3.55 -5.16 7.63
C GLY A 71 2.77 -3.87 7.91
N LEU A 72 3.47 -2.77 8.17
CA LEU A 72 2.86 -1.44 8.35
C LEU A 72 2.16 -0.96 7.08
N CYS A 73 2.82 -1.02 5.92
CA CYS A 73 2.21 -0.63 4.64
C CYS A 73 0.99 -1.51 4.30
N LEU A 74 1.10 -2.83 4.51
CA LEU A 74 0.00 -3.77 4.28
C LEU A 74 -1.17 -3.53 5.24
N ALA A 75 -0.88 -3.30 6.52
CA ALA A 75 -1.90 -2.99 7.52
C ALA A 75 -2.62 -1.68 7.20
N LEU A 76 -1.90 -0.64 6.78
CA LEU A 76 -2.50 0.63 6.36
C LEU A 76 -3.36 0.48 5.11
N PHE A 77 -2.89 -0.30 4.12
CA PHE A 77 -3.69 -0.64 2.95
C PHE A 77 -4.99 -1.35 3.35
N ALA A 78 -4.91 -2.41 4.14
CA ALA A 78 -6.09 -3.17 4.58
C ALA A 78 -7.01 -2.31 5.45
N ALA A 79 -6.46 -1.49 6.34
CA ALA A 79 -7.22 -0.58 7.18
C ALA A 79 -8.03 0.40 6.35
N VAL A 80 -7.40 1.09 5.39
CA VAL A 80 -8.04 2.14 4.60
C VAL A 80 -8.98 1.59 3.53
N GLN A 81 -8.61 0.50 2.86
CA GLN A 81 -9.33 0.02 1.68
C GLN A 81 -10.35 -1.08 2.01
N ILE A 82 -10.22 -1.77 3.14
CA ILE A 82 -11.07 -2.94 3.47
C ILE A 82 -11.80 -2.70 4.79
N ILE A 83 -11.05 -2.54 5.89
CA ILE A 83 -11.61 -2.53 7.25
C ILE A 83 -12.46 -1.28 7.48
N LEU A 84 -11.93 -0.10 7.19
CA LEU A 84 -12.63 1.16 7.41
C LEU A 84 -13.92 1.24 6.57
N PRO A 85 -13.91 0.92 5.25
CA PRO A 85 -15.14 0.80 4.48
C PRO A 85 -16.12 -0.25 5.01
N ALA A 86 -15.66 -1.42 5.49
CA ALA A 86 -16.54 -2.45 6.06
C ALA A 86 -17.19 -2.01 7.39
N ILE A 87 -16.51 -1.16 8.16
CA ILE A 87 -17.07 -0.57 9.38
C ILE A 87 -18.14 0.47 9.03
N ILE A 88 -17.86 1.35 8.07
CA ILE A 88 -18.72 2.50 7.75
C ILE A 88 -19.89 2.11 6.83
N LEU A 89 -19.66 1.24 5.85
CA LEU A 89 -20.61 0.91 4.80
C LEU A 89 -21.21 -0.49 5.02
N ALA A 90 -22.47 -0.51 5.44
CA ALA A 90 -23.28 -1.74 5.54
C ALA A 90 -23.21 -2.64 4.29
N PRO A 91 -23.29 -2.15 3.04
CA PRO A 91 -23.21 -3.01 1.86
C PRO A 91 -21.85 -3.70 1.71
N MET A 92 -20.76 -3.04 2.10
CA MET A 92 -19.43 -3.64 2.05
C MET A 92 -19.27 -4.75 3.08
N ARG A 93 -19.85 -4.56 4.28
CA ARG A 93 -19.91 -5.60 5.30
C ARG A 93 -20.69 -6.82 4.85
N ALA A 94 -21.84 -6.60 4.21
CA ALA A 94 -22.67 -7.68 3.67
C ALA A 94 -21.95 -8.42 2.54
N ALA A 95 -21.25 -7.70 1.65
CA ALA A 95 -20.45 -8.32 0.59
C ALA A 95 -19.34 -9.22 1.15
N LEU A 96 -18.60 -8.75 2.17
CA LEU A 96 -17.53 -9.56 2.80
C LEU A 96 -18.05 -10.80 3.54
N ALA A 97 -19.34 -10.89 3.87
CA ALA A 97 -19.94 -12.10 4.43
C ALA A 97 -20.18 -13.19 3.37
N THR A 98 -20.07 -12.87 2.08
CA THR A 98 -20.20 -13.84 1.00
C THR A 98 -18.85 -14.47 0.65
N PRO A 99 -18.78 -15.81 0.46
CA PRO A 99 -17.52 -16.50 0.16
C PRO A 99 -16.79 -15.99 -1.08
N GLU A 100 -17.55 -15.61 -2.11
CA GLU A 100 -17.02 -15.15 -3.40
C GLU A 100 -16.27 -13.81 -3.26
N TYR A 101 -16.92 -12.80 -2.65
CA TYR A 101 -16.27 -11.51 -2.40
C TYR A 101 -15.10 -11.63 -1.42
N LEU A 102 -15.19 -12.55 -0.45
CA LEU A 102 -14.10 -12.81 0.48
C LEU A 102 -12.88 -13.38 -0.26
N GLN A 103 -13.07 -14.32 -1.19
CA GLN A 103 -12.00 -14.84 -2.04
C GLN A 103 -11.39 -13.75 -2.92
N VAL A 104 -12.21 -12.90 -3.57
CA VAL A 104 -11.72 -11.78 -4.38
C VAL A 104 -10.90 -10.80 -3.51
N THR A 105 -11.40 -10.45 -2.33
CA THR A 105 -10.71 -9.54 -1.42
C THR A 105 -9.40 -10.15 -0.91
N ALA A 106 -9.39 -11.43 -0.57
CA ALA A 106 -8.20 -12.15 -0.12
C ALA A 106 -7.14 -12.23 -1.22
N SER A 107 -7.52 -12.53 -2.47
CA SER A 107 -6.61 -12.54 -3.60
C SER A 107 -6.00 -11.17 -3.89
N LEU A 108 -6.79 -10.09 -3.80
CA LEU A 108 -6.31 -8.71 -3.92
C LEU A 108 -5.34 -8.33 -2.80
N LEU A 109 -5.65 -8.73 -1.56
CA LEU A 109 -4.77 -8.51 -0.42
C LEU A 109 -3.43 -9.23 -0.61
N LEU A 110 -3.45 -10.50 -1.04
CA LEU A 110 -2.25 -11.28 -1.31
C LEU A 110 -1.41 -10.70 -2.46
N ALA A 111 -2.06 -10.31 -3.57
CA ALA A 111 -1.38 -9.66 -4.70
C ALA A 111 -0.72 -8.34 -4.27
N THR A 112 -1.42 -7.55 -3.45
CA THR A 112 -0.89 -6.29 -2.89
C THR A 112 0.27 -6.57 -1.94
N ALA A 113 0.15 -7.58 -1.08
CA ALA A 113 1.21 -7.99 -0.15
C ALA A 113 2.49 -8.39 -0.90
N ALA A 114 2.36 -9.18 -1.97
CA ALA A 114 3.48 -9.58 -2.82
C ALA A 114 4.11 -8.38 -3.55
N MET A 115 3.30 -7.53 -4.18
CA MET A 115 3.81 -6.34 -4.87
C MET A 115 4.46 -5.34 -3.91
N LEU A 116 3.92 -5.16 -2.71
CA LEU A 116 4.55 -4.30 -1.69
C LEU A 116 5.95 -4.79 -1.36
N ALA A 117 6.15 -6.09 -1.19
CA ALA A 117 7.48 -6.64 -0.94
C ALA A 117 8.46 -6.34 -2.08
N VAL A 118 8.00 -6.48 -3.33
CA VAL A 118 8.81 -6.15 -4.52
C VAL A 118 9.16 -4.67 -4.57
N PHE A 119 8.19 -3.77 -4.44
CA PHE A 119 8.45 -2.33 -4.52
C PHE A 119 9.31 -1.81 -3.35
N LEU A 120 9.13 -2.36 -2.14
CA LEU A 120 10.01 -2.06 -1.01
C LEU A 120 11.44 -2.51 -1.31
N TRP A 121 11.62 -3.71 -1.87
CA TRP A 121 12.94 -4.22 -2.23
C TRP A 121 13.61 -3.36 -3.32
N ILE A 122 12.86 -2.93 -4.33
CA ILE A 122 13.36 -2.02 -5.37
C ILE A 122 13.76 -0.68 -4.74
N GLY A 123 12.88 -0.07 -3.95
CA GLY A 123 13.15 1.21 -3.27
C GLY A 123 14.36 1.13 -2.33
N ALA A 124 14.56 -0.01 -1.66
CA ALA A 124 15.71 -0.24 -0.80
C ALA A 124 17.05 -0.22 -1.57
N ARG A 125 17.06 -0.70 -2.82
CA ARG A 125 18.25 -0.69 -3.68
C ARG A 125 18.53 0.68 -4.28
N ILE A 126 17.50 1.45 -4.59
CA ILE A 126 17.64 2.79 -5.16
C ILE A 126 18.04 3.81 -4.08
N GLY A 127 17.58 3.62 -2.84
CA GLY A 127 17.84 4.51 -1.72
C GLY A 127 19.24 4.41 -1.11
N GLY A 128 20.29 4.16 -1.88
CA GLY A 128 21.67 4.03 -1.39
C GLY A 128 22.10 5.16 -0.42
N PRO A 129 23.14 4.92 0.42
CA PRO A 129 23.59 5.93 1.39
C PRO A 129 23.90 7.23 0.66
N ARG A 130 23.43 8.36 1.21
CA ARG A 130 23.96 9.66 0.81
C ARG A 130 25.40 9.69 1.28
N GLY A 131 26.34 9.53 0.34
CA GLY A 131 27.73 9.89 0.55
C GLY A 131 27.86 11.35 0.94
#